data_AF-A0A971LF60-F1
#
_entry.id   AF-A0A971LF60-F1
#
_cell.length_a   1.000
_cell.length_b   1.000
_cell.length_c   1.000
_cell.angle_alpha   90.00
_cell.angle_beta   90.00
_cell.angle_gamma   90.00
#
_symmetry.space_group_name_H-M   'P 1'
#
loop_
_entity.id
_entity.type
_entity.pdbx_description
1 polymer ?
#
loop_
_entity_poly.entity_id
_entity_poly.type
_entity_poly.pdbx_seq_one_letter_code
_entity_poly.pdbx_strand_id
1 'polypeptide(L)' 'MNKHKIYTMSFASVYPHYVTKAEKKGRTKAEVDQIIRWLTGYSQE' A
#
# COMPACT_ATOMS: atom_id res chain seq x y z
N MET A 1 10.56 -5.79 -24.61
CA MET A 1 9.89 -4.75 -23.80
C MET A 1 10.69 -4.54 -22.52
N ASN A 2 11.12 -3.29 -22.25
CA ASN A 2 11.75 -2.98 -20.96
C ASN A 2 10.68 -3.06 -19.86
N LYS A 3 10.88 -3.93 -18.87
CA LYS A 3 9.97 -4.00 -17.72
C LYS A 3 10.12 -2.72 -16.90
N HIS A 4 9.01 -2.04 -16.64
CA HIS A 4 9.02 -0.89 -15.72
C HIS A 4 9.42 -1.38 -14.32
N LYS A 5 10.33 -0.65 -13.66
CA LYS A 5 10.85 -0.99 -12.33
C LYS A 5 9.74 -1.21 -11.29
N ILE A 6 8.61 -0.53 -11.46
CA ILE A 6 7.46 -0.65 -10.56
C ILE A 6 6.91 -2.08 -10.48
N TYR A 7 6.97 -2.85 -11.57
CA TYR A 7 6.50 -4.23 -11.61
C TYR A 7 7.45 -5.21 -10.91
N THR A 8 8.69 -4.78 -10.64
CA THR A 8 9.72 -5.60 -9.98
C THR A 8 9.97 -5.15 -8.54
N MET A 9 9.35 -4.05 -8.09
CA MET A 9 9.51 -3.56 -6.72
C MET A 9 8.68 -4.40 -5.75
N SER A 10 9.28 -4.74 -4.60
CA SER A 10 8.55 -5.37 -3.51
C SER A 10 7.50 -4.42 -2.94
N PHE A 11 6.27 -4.90 -2.78
CA PHE A 11 5.22 -4.12 -2.14
C PHE A 11 5.62 -3.66 -0.72
N ALA A 12 6.38 -4.49 0.01
CA ALA A 12 6.83 -4.20 1.36
C ALA A 12 7.71 -2.95 1.45
N SER A 13 8.46 -2.60 0.39
CA SER A 13 9.25 -1.36 0.37
C SER A 13 8.41 -0.13 0.04
N VAL A 14 7.27 -0.30 -0.62
CA VAL A 14 6.37 0.81 -1.01
C VAL A 14 5.35 1.11 0.09
N TYR A 15 4.87 0.08 0.79
CA TYR A 15 3.80 0.18 1.77
C TYR A 15 4.04 1.25 2.88
N PRO A 16 5.23 1.38 3.48
CA PRO A 16 5.48 2.43 4.47
C PRO A 16 5.20 3.85 3.95
N HIS A 17 5.46 4.09 2.66
CA HIS A 17 5.19 5.40 2.04
C HIS A 17 3.70 5.70 1.91
N TYR A 18 2.84 4.69 1.75
CA TYR A 18 1.38 4.89 1.78
C TYR A 18 0.91 5.28 3.18
N VAL A 19 1.42 4.62 4.22
CA VAL A 19 1.09 4.91 5.61
C VAL A 19 1.54 6.33 5.97
N THR A 20 2.79 6.69 5.72
CA THR A 20 3.29 8.05 5.99
C THR A 20 2.50 9.13 5.24
N LYS A 21 2.08 8.85 3.99
CA LYS A 21 1.23 9.78 3.23
C LYS A 21 -0.16 9.92 3.82
N ALA A 22 -0.72 8.84 4.36
CA ALA A 22 -2.01 8.84 5.04
C ALA A 22 -1.93 9.62 6.37
N GLU A 23 -0.91 9.38 7.17
CA GLU A 23 -0.65 10.09 8.44
C GLU A 23 -0.49 11.60 8.23
N LYS A 24 0.26 12.01 7.20
CA LYS A 24 0.37 13.43 6.79
C LYS A 24 -0.97 14.07 6.42
N LYS A 25 -1.98 13.27 6.13
CA LYS A 25 -3.35 13.71 5.81
C LYS A 25 -4.35 13.44 6.95
N GLY A 26 -3.87 13.16 8.16
CA GLY A 26 -4.71 12.89 9.33
C GLY A 26 -5.45 11.56 9.26
N ARG A 27 -5.00 10.62 8.43
CA ARG A 27 -5.55 9.27 8.32
C ARG A 27 -4.64 8.26 9.01
N THR A 28 -5.16 7.07 9.25
CA THR A 28 -4.50 5.99 9.98
C THR A 28 -4.04 4.88 9.06
N LYS A 29 -3.09 4.07 9.55
CA LYS A 29 -2.68 2.82 8.93
C LYS A 29 -3.86 1.87 8.70
N ALA A 30 -4.78 1.77 9.66
CA ALA A 30 -5.94 0.87 9.56
C ALA A 30 -6.84 1.20 8.37
N GLU A 31 -7.03 2.49 8.06
CA GLU A 31 -7.77 2.92 6.86
C GLU A 31 -7.06 2.53 5.57
N VAL A 32 -5.72 2.66 5.53
CA VAL A 32 -4.91 2.20 4.39
C VAL A 32 -5.06 0.70 4.18
N ASP A 33 -4.99 -0.08 5.26
CA ASP A 33 -5.16 -1.54 5.23
C ASP A 33 -6.57 -1.94 4.79
N GLN A 34 -7.60 -1.22 5.25
CA GLN A 34 -8.98 -1.45 4.80
C GLN A 34 -9.14 -1.22 3.30
N ILE A 35 -8.58 -0.13 2.75
CA ILE A 35 -8.65 0.17 1.31
C ILE A 35 -7.91 -0.88 0.49
N ILE A 36 -6.71 -1.29 0.93
CA ILE A 36 -5.93 -2.34 0.24
C ILE A 36 -6.71 -3.64 0.21
N ARG A 37 -7.31 -4.06 1.33
CA ARG A 37 -8.15 -5.27 1.40
C ARG A 37 -9.38 -5.17 0.50
N TRP A 38 -10.06 -4.02 0.46
CA TRP A 38 -11.18 -3.79 -0.46
C TRP A 38 -10.75 -3.90 -1.93
N LEU A 39 -9.58 -3.35 -2.29
CA LEU A 39 -9.08 -3.34 -3.66
C LEU A 39 -8.56 -4.72 -4.12
N THR A 40 -7.97 -5.49 -3.21
CA THR A 40 -7.25 -6.73 -3.53
C THR A 40 -8.00 -7.99 -3.16
N GLY A 41 -9.02 -7.91 -2.30
CA GLY A 41 -9.74 -9.04 -1.75
C GLY A 41 -9.00 -9.79 -0.64
N TYR A 42 -7.82 -9.34 -0.21
CA TYR A 42 -7.08 -9.97 0.90
C TYR A 42 -7.77 -9.75 2.25
N SER A 43 -7.65 -10.74 3.14
CA SER A 43 -8.04 -10.65 4.55
C SER A 43 -6.82 -10.31 5.43
N GLN A 44 -7.08 -9.84 6.65
CA GLN A 44 -6.07 -9.70 7.68
C GLN A 44 -6.24 -10.88 8.63
N GLU A 45 -5.46 -11.95 8.39
CA GLU A 45 -5.33 -13.12 9.26
C GLU A 45 -4.14 -12.98 10.20
#